data_AF-A0A6F9ZJD5-F1
#
_entry.id   AF-A0A6F9ZJD5-F1
#
_cell.length_a   1.000
_cell.length_b   1.000
_cell.length_c   1.000
_cell.angle_alpha   90.00
_cell.angle_beta   90.00
_cell.angle_gamma   90.00
#
_symmetry.space_group_name_H-M   'P 1'
#
loop_
_entity.id
_entity.type
_entity.pdbx_description
1 polymer ?
#
loop_
_entity_poly.entity_id
_entity_poly.type
_entity_poly.pdbx_seq_one_letter_code
_entity_poly.pdbx_strand_id
1 'polypeptide(L)'
;MAFLILAVYGLIAVRLIGFPEIPGGLNQDGAMGAVDARALAQYATDRYGTFMPAHFEAWGYGQMSVLLSYLTVPFIKLFGLNKLAMRLPMLLVSLAGAAGIYGIVKKAVRRKNRGDGVTFSCRKSMALYAEQMGA
;
A
#
# COMPACT_ATOMS: atom_id res chain seq x y z
N MET A 1 -20.84 -3.49 13.90
CA MET A 1 -19.84 -2.41 13.75
C MET A 1 -18.79 -2.42 14.85
N ALA A 2 -19.15 -2.68 16.12
CA ALA A 2 -18.18 -2.80 17.22
C ALA A 2 -17.05 -3.82 16.94
N PHE A 3 -17.38 -5.00 16.41
CA PHE A 3 -16.39 -6.02 16.04
C PHE A 3 -15.37 -5.55 14.98
N LEU A 4 -15.82 -4.76 13.98
CA LEU A 4 -14.94 -4.21 12.95
C LEU A 4 -13.98 -3.16 13.50
N ILE A 5 -14.45 -2.33 14.43
CA ILE A 5 -13.60 -1.33 15.09
C ILE A 5 -12.56 -2.03 15.97
N LEU A 6 -12.96 -3.06 16.72
CA LEU A 6 -12.05 -3.87 17.51
C LEU A 6 -10.99 -4.57 16.64
N ALA A 7 -11.39 -5.12 15.48
CA ALA A 7 -10.47 -5.75 14.54
C ALA A 7 -9.45 -4.76 13.96
N VAL A 8 -9.88 -3.55 13.58
CA VAL A 8 -8.97 -2.49 13.11
C VAL A 8 -8.02 -2.05 14.23
N TYR A 9 -8.53 -1.86 15.45
CA TYR A 9 -7.71 -1.53 16.61
C TYR A 9 -6.66 -2.60 16.88
N GLY A 10 -7.05 -3.88 16.90
CA GLY A 10 -6.13 -5.00 17.08
C GLY A 10 -5.05 -5.05 15.98
N LEU A 11 -5.42 -4.80 14.73
CA LEU A 11 -4.47 -4.78 13.62
C LEU A 11 -3.46 -3.63 13.75
N ILE A 12 -3.90 -2.44 14.16
CA ILE A 12 -3.00 -1.31 14.44
C ILE A 12 -2.07 -1.64 15.61
N ALA A 13 -2.60 -2.20 16.69
CA ALA A 13 -1.82 -2.59 17.86
C ALA A 13 -0.72 -3.59 17.49
N VAL A 14 -1.05 -4.66 16.78
CA VAL A 14 -0.07 -5.69 16.34
C VAL A 14 1.04 -5.09 15.47
N ARG A 15 0.73 -4.07 14.66
CA ARG A 15 1.71 -3.42 13.78
C ARG A 15 2.64 -2.44 14.51
N LEU A 16 2.20 -1.89 15.64
CA LEU A 16 2.97 -0.93 16.43
C LEU A 16 3.74 -1.58 17.57
N ILE A 17 3.25 -2.70 18.13
CA ILE A 17 3.94 -3.44 19.18
C ILE A 17 5.30 -3.92 18.66
N GLY A 18 6.39 -3.44 19.27
CA GLY A 18 7.74 -3.85 18.92
C GLY A 18 8.32 -3.19 17.67
N PHE A 19 7.61 -2.24 17.05
CA PHE A 19 8.15 -1.44 15.95
C PHE A 19 9.16 -0.41 16.51
N PRO A 20 10.35 -0.20 15.90
CA PRO A 20 10.88 -0.78 14.67
C PRO A 20 11.82 -1.98 14.88
N GLU A 21 11.95 -2.48 16.10
CA GLU A 21 12.99 -3.44 16.49
C GLU A 21 12.67 -4.88 16.10
N ILE A 22 11.40 -5.27 16.14
CA ILE A 22 10.92 -6.60 15.80
C ILE A 22 10.38 -6.59 14.36
N PRO A 23 10.77 -7.54 13.49
CA PRO A 23 11.80 -8.57 13.68
C PRO A 23 13.23 -8.00 13.72
N GLY A 24 14.15 -8.60 14.49
CA GLY A 24 15.50 -8.07 14.69
C GLY A 24 16.37 -8.03 13.43
N GLY A 25 16.18 -9.01 12.54
CA GLY A 25 16.91 -9.15 11.28
C GLY A 25 16.36 -8.27 10.14
N LEU A 26 17.19 -8.07 9.12
CA LEU A 26 16.81 -7.41 7.87
C LEU A 26 16.72 -8.46 6.76
N ASN A 27 15.59 -8.47 6.06
CA ASN A 27 15.48 -9.24 4.82
C ASN A 27 16.44 -8.66 3.77
N GLN A 28 17.05 -9.52 2.96
CA GLN A 28 17.99 -9.14 1.90
C GLN A 28 17.34 -8.15 0.92
N ASP A 29 16.10 -8.39 0.51
CA ASP A 29 15.37 -7.49 -0.41
C ASP A 29 15.10 -6.12 0.22
N GLY A 30 14.78 -6.10 1.52
CA GLY A 30 14.52 -4.86 2.26
C GLY A 30 15.79 -4.04 2.47
N ALA A 31 16.91 -4.72 2.74
CA ALA A 31 18.22 -4.07 2.84
C ALA A 31 18.67 -3.53 1.48
N MET A 32 18.48 -4.29 0.39
CA MET A 32 18.75 -3.86 -0.97
C MET A 32 17.97 -2.59 -1.31
N GLY A 33 16.64 -2.63 -1.16
CA GLY A 33 15.77 -1.48 -1.46
C GLY A 33 16.08 -0.24 -0.62
N ALA A 34 16.61 -0.40 0.59
CA ALA A 34 17.05 0.71 1.44
C ALA A 34 18.37 1.35 0.97
N VAL A 35 19.31 0.54 0.47
CA VAL A 35 20.55 1.05 -0.14
C VAL A 35 20.21 1.82 -1.42
N ASP A 36 19.30 1.29 -2.26
CA ASP A 36 18.81 2.00 -3.43
C ASP A 36 18.10 3.30 -3.07
N ALA A 37 17.26 3.29 -2.03
CA ALA A 37 16.60 4.49 -1.55
C ALA A 37 17.60 5.55 -1.01
N ARG A 38 18.73 5.12 -0.43
CA ARG A 38 19.81 6.03 -0.03
C ARG A 38 20.51 6.64 -1.24
N ALA A 39 20.80 5.83 -2.27
CA ALA A 39 21.36 6.34 -3.53
C ALA A 39 20.42 7.37 -4.18
N LEU A 40 19.11 7.08 -4.22
CA LEU A 40 18.10 8.02 -4.69
C LEU A 40 18.05 9.29 -3.84
N ALA A 41 18.16 9.17 -2.52
CA ALA A 41 18.13 10.33 -1.62
C ALA A 41 19.33 11.25 -1.81
N GLN A 42 20.52 10.71 -2.11
CA GLN A 42 21.77 11.46 -2.22
C GLN A 42 22.05 11.97 -3.65
N TYR A 43 21.79 11.13 -4.66
CA TYR A 43 22.22 11.35 -6.03
C TYR A 43 21.08 11.35 -7.04
N ALA A 44 19.84 11.06 -6.61
CA ALA A 44 18.69 10.83 -7.49
C ALA A 44 18.91 9.70 -8.52
N THR A 45 19.83 8.78 -8.21
CA THR A 45 20.13 7.59 -9.02
C THR A 45 19.90 6.30 -8.25
N ASP A 46 19.77 5.17 -8.94
CA ASP A 46 19.95 3.85 -8.32
C ASP A 46 21.43 3.54 -8.01
N ARG A 47 21.69 2.33 -7.52
CA ARG A 47 23.05 1.80 -7.27
C ARG A 47 23.90 1.60 -8.52
N TYR A 48 23.31 1.57 -9.71
CA TYR A 48 23.97 1.43 -11.01
C TYR A 48 24.17 2.77 -11.72
N GLY A 49 23.70 3.88 -11.14
CA GLY A 49 23.83 5.22 -11.71
C GLY A 49 22.68 5.61 -12.64
N THR A 50 21.61 4.82 -12.74
CA THR A 50 20.43 5.17 -13.52
C THR A 50 19.70 6.32 -12.85
N PHE A 51 19.51 7.43 -13.56
CA PHE A 51 18.74 8.57 -13.04
C PHE A 51 17.25 8.25 -13.02
N MET A 52 16.62 8.39 -11.85
CA MET A 52 15.18 8.19 -11.63
C MET A 52 14.58 6.97 -12.37
N PRO A 53 15.03 5.74 -12.09
CA PRO A 53 14.55 4.56 -12.78
C PRO A 53 13.09 4.24 -12.42
N ALA A 54 12.40 3.58 -13.35
CA ALA A 54 11.06 3.04 -13.12
C ALA A 54 11.09 1.67 -12.40
N HIS A 55 12.14 0.89 -12.66
CA HIS A 55 12.43 -0.42 -12.06
C HIS A 55 13.90 -0.48 -11.67
N PHE A 56 14.20 -1.04 -10.50
CA PHE A 56 15.58 -1.34 -10.14
C PHE A 56 16.01 -2.64 -10.79
N GLU A 57 17.26 -2.65 -11.24
CA GLU A 57 17.94 -3.88 -11.62
C GLU A 57 18.29 -4.68 -10.36
N ALA A 58 17.88 -5.93 -10.32
CA ALA A 58 18.12 -6.86 -9.21
C ALA A 58 18.67 -8.16 -9.79
N TRP A 59 19.76 -8.68 -9.23
CA TRP A 59 20.35 -9.96 -9.66
C TRP A 59 20.75 -10.05 -11.14
N GLY A 60 21.00 -8.90 -11.79
CA GLY A 60 21.48 -8.81 -13.17
C GLY A 60 20.47 -9.09 -14.29
N TYR A 61 19.25 -9.52 -13.95
CA TYR A 61 18.13 -9.69 -14.90
C TYR A 61 16.75 -9.41 -14.29
N GLY A 62 16.66 -9.35 -12.96
CA GLY A 62 15.41 -9.19 -12.22
C GLY A 62 15.03 -7.73 -12.07
N GLN A 63 13.73 -7.45 -12.07
CA GLN A 63 13.22 -6.09 -11.86
C GLN A 63 12.56 -5.98 -10.49
N MET A 64 13.03 -5.05 -9.66
CA MET A 64 12.40 -4.70 -8.39
C MET A 64 11.60 -3.40 -8.53
N SER A 65 10.43 -3.34 -7.90
CA SER A 65 9.60 -2.13 -7.91
C SER A 65 10.25 -1.01 -7.12
N VAL A 66 10.33 0.19 -7.72
CA VAL A 66 10.98 1.37 -7.13
C VAL A 66 10.07 2.11 -6.16
N LEU A 67 8.75 1.88 -6.23
CA LEU A 67 7.76 2.65 -5.49
C LEU A 67 8.04 2.70 -3.98
N LEU A 68 8.33 1.54 -3.38
CA LEU A 68 8.61 1.49 -1.95
C LEU A 68 9.85 2.32 -1.62
N SER A 69 10.94 2.18 -2.38
CA SER A 69 12.17 2.94 -2.18
C SER A 69 11.99 4.45 -2.36
N TYR A 70 11.18 4.90 -3.33
CA TYR A 70 10.81 6.31 -3.45
C TYR A 70 10.08 6.82 -2.22
N LEU A 71 9.15 6.04 -1.67
CA LEU A 71 8.47 6.40 -0.42
C LEU A 71 9.44 6.42 0.77
N THR A 72 10.52 5.63 0.75
CA THR A 72 11.56 5.61 1.80
C THR A 72 12.50 6.82 1.74
N VAL A 73 12.72 7.43 0.57
CA VAL A 73 13.61 8.59 0.37
C VAL A 73 13.44 9.70 1.40
N PRO A 74 12.23 10.26 1.65
CA PRO A 74 12.05 11.32 2.64
C PRO A 74 12.45 10.88 4.05
N PHE A 75 12.14 9.64 4.44
CA PHE A 75 12.49 9.12 5.75
C PHE A 75 14.00 8.88 5.89
N ILE A 76 14.67 8.44 4.83
CA ILE A 76 16.14 8.32 4.83
C ILE A 76 16.81 9.69 4.90
N LYS A 77 16.26 10.72 4.25
CA LYS A 77 16.78 12.09 4.37
C LYS A 77 16.66 12.64 5.79
N LEU A 78 15.60 12.30 6.51
CA LEU A 78 15.34 12.79 7.87
C LEU A 78 16.07 11.99 8.96
N PHE A 79 16.06 10.66 8.87
CA PHE A 79 16.52 9.76 9.94
C PHE A 79 17.81 9.00 9.60
N GLY A 80 18.35 9.18 8.40
CA GLY A 80 19.47 8.41 7.88
C GLY A 80 19.11 6.96 7.54
N LEU A 81 20.14 6.17 7.23
CA LEU A 81 19.97 4.75 6.91
C LEU A 81 19.85 3.92 8.20
N ASN A 82 18.62 3.81 8.70
CA ASN A 82 18.29 3.12 9.95
C ASN A 82 17.10 2.18 9.79
N LYS A 83 16.96 1.18 10.69
CA LYS A 83 15.82 0.23 10.72
C LYS A 83 14.46 0.95 10.72
N LEU A 84 14.37 2.05 11.46
CA LEU A 84 13.17 2.89 11.53
C LEU A 84 12.84 3.51 10.16
N ALA A 85 13.81 4.15 9.51
CA ALA A 85 13.60 4.82 8.22
C ALA A 85 13.13 3.84 7.13
N MET A 86 13.70 2.64 7.12
CA MET A 86 13.37 1.60 6.13
C MET A 86 11.96 1.02 6.32
N ARG A 87 11.50 0.92 7.59
CA ARG A 87 10.23 0.24 7.92
C ARG A 87 9.03 1.20 7.98
N LEU A 88 9.26 2.49 8.17
CA LEU A 88 8.22 3.51 8.27
C LEU A 88 7.28 3.56 7.05
N PRO A 89 7.77 3.58 5.79
CA PRO A 89 6.88 3.62 4.62
C PRO A 89 5.94 2.41 4.60
N MET A 90 6.48 1.23 4.90
CA MET A 90 5.73 -0.02 4.90
C MET A 90 4.68 -0.04 6.01
N LEU A 91 5.00 0.52 7.19
CA LEU A 91 4.03 0.72 8.27
C LEU A 91 2.89 1.65 7.82
N LEU A 92 3.20 2.82 7.25
CA LEU A 92 2.20 3.80 6.81
C LEU A 92 1.25 3.22 5.75
N VAL A 93 1.80 2.52 4.75
CA VAL A 93 0.99 1.85 3.72
C VAL A 93 0.10 0.78 4.35
N SER A 94 0.60 0.03 5.34
CA SER A 94 -0.21 -0.99 6.02
C SER A 94 -1.38 -0.39 6.82
N LEU A 95 -1.17 0.76 7.47
CA LEU A 95 -2.22 1.47 8.21
C LEU A 95 -3.27 2.08 7.26
N ALA A 96 -2.81 2.65 6.14
CA ALA A 96 -3.70 3.15 5.08
C ALA A 96 -4.55 2.02 4.48
N GLY A 97 -3.96 0.85 4.23
CA GLY A 97 -4.66 -0.34 3.76
C GLY A 97 -5.73 -0.81 4.74
N ALA A 98 -5.44 -0.84 6.04
CA ALA A 98 -6.40 -1.20 7.07
C ALA A 98 -7.61 -0.23 7.11
N ALA A 99 -7.35 1.07 7.02
CA ALA A 99 -8.40 2.09 6.93
C ALA A 99 -9.23 1.94 5.64
N GLY A 100 -8.58 1.61 4.51
CA GLY A 100 -9.24 1.35 3.24
C GLY A 100 -10.21 0.17 3.31
N ILE A 101 -9.78 -0.96 3.87
CA ILE A 101 -10.61 -2.15 4.07
C ILE A 101 -11.83 -1.82 4.95
N TYR A 102 -11.63 -1.13 6.07
CA TYR A 102 -12.73 -0.70 6.92
C TYR A 102 -13.76 0.15 6.15
N GLY A 103 -13.29 1.09 5.32
CA GLY A 103 -14.14 1.91 4.47
C GLY A 103 -14.94 1.09 3.45
N ILE A 104 -14.31 0.10 2.80
CA ILE A 104 -14.98 -0.80 1.84
C ILE A 104 -16.04 -1.63 2.54
N VAL A 105 -15.73 -2.25 3.67
CA VAL A 105 -16.67 -3.08 4.42
C VAL A 105 -17.85 -2.26 4.93
N LYS A 106 -17.60 -1.06 5.46
CA LYS A 106 -18.68 -0.15 5.89
C LYS A 106 -19.61 0.21 4.73
N LYS A 107 -19.06 0.48 3.54
CA LYS A 107 -19.86 0.74 2.33
C LYS A 107 -20.66 -0.48 1.89
N ALA A 108 -20.06 -1.67 1.92
CA ALA A 108 -20.72 -2.92 1.54
C ALA A 108 -21.89 -3.26 2.49
N VAL A 109 -21.68 -3.15 3.80
CA VAL A 109 -22.74 -3.36 4.80
C VAL A 109 -23.85 -2.33 4.66
N ARG A 110 -23.51 -1.05 4.41
CA ARG A 110 -24.53 0.00 4.19
C ARG A 110 -25.39 -0.29 2.97
N ARG A 111 -24.79 -0.72 1.85
CA ARG A 111 -25.52 -1.12 0.62
C ARG A 111 -26.47 -2.29 0.89
N LYS A 112 -25.99 -3.33 1.61
CA LYS A 112 -26.83 -4.46 2.02
C LYS A 112 -28.03 -4.03 2.85
N ASN A 113 -27.82 -3.17 3.86
CA ASN A 113 -28.89 -2.70 4.75
C ASN A 113 -29.89 -1.77 4.04
N ARG A 114 -29.48 -1.06 2.98
CA ARG A 114 -30.36 -0.20 2.19
C ARG A 114 -31.24 -0.98 1.20
N GLY A 115 -31.04 -2.31 1.09
CA GLY A 115 -31.72 -3.12 0.09
C GLY A 115 -31.25 -2.81 -1.33
N ASP A 116 -30.06 -2.18 -1.47
CA ASP A 116 -29.43 -1.90 -2.76
C ASP A 116 -28.88 -3.21 -3.33
N GLY A 117 -29.78 -4.13 -3.67
CA GLY A 117 -29.46 -5.29 -4.49
C GLY A 117 -28.85 -4.79 -5.79
N VAL A 118 -27.79 -5.45 -6.22
CA VAL A 118 -27.19 -5.34 -7.56
C VAL A 118 -28.23 -5.51 -8.69
N THR A 119 -29.46 -5.91 -8.35
CA THR A 119 -30.67 -5.90 -9.17
C THR A 119 -31.04 -4.53 -9.78
N PHE A 120 -30.67 -3.39 -9.19
CA PHE A 120 -31.09 -2.08 -9.76
C PHE A 120 -30.22 -1.61 -10.93
N SER A 121 -28.94 -2.00 -10.99
CA SER A 121 -28.06 -1.62 -12.11
C SER A 121 -28.40 -2.40 -13.37
N CYS A 122 -28.76 -3.69 -13.24
CA CYS A 122 -29.16 -4.51 -14.39
C CYS A 122 -30.52 -4.07 -14.95
N ARG A 123 -31.50 -3.71 -14.08
CA ARG A 123 -32.78 -3.17 -14.54
C ARG A 123 -32.67 -1.82 -15.25
N LYS A 124 -31.80 -0.92 -14.81
CA LYS A 124 -31.57 0.36 -15.51
C LYS A 124 -30.90 0.16 -16.87
N SER A 125 -29.90 -0.71 -16.96
CA SER A 125 -29.28 -1.04 -18.25
C SER A 125 -30.24 -1.76 -19.19
N MET A 126 -31.06 -2.70 -18.71
CA MET A 126 -32.07 -3.38 -19.52
C MET A 126 -33.22 -2.46 -19.93
N ALA A 127 -33.66 -1.52 -19.08
CA ALA A 127 -34.67 -0.53 -19.42
C ALA A 127 -34.17 0.46 -20.49
N LEU A 128 -32.93 0.92 -20.37
CA LEU A 128 -32.28 1.75 -21.40
C LEU A 128 -32.11 1.00 -22.73
N TYR A 129 -31.77 -0.30 -22.68
CA TYR A 129 -31.69 -1.14 -23.88
C TYR A 129 -33.08 -1.41 -24.51
N ALA A 130 -34.13 -1.57 -23.70
CA ALA A 130 -35.50 -1.77 -24.19
C ALA A 130 -36.06 -0.49 -24.83
N GLU A 131 -35.80 0.67 -24.24
CA GLU A 131 -36.18 1.98 -24.79
C GLU A 131 -35.42 2.27 -26.11
N GLN A 132 -34.17 1.84 -26.23
CA GLN A 132 -33.40 1.91 -27.49
C GLN A 132 -33.88 0.92 -28.56
N MET A 133 -34.57 -0.16 -28.19
CA MET A 133 -35.12 -1.16 -29.12
C MET A 133 -36.58 -0.91 -29.52
N GLY A 134 -37.18 0.22 -29.10
CA GLY A 134 -38.49 0.65 -29.59
C GLY A 134 -39.66 -0.24 -29.18
N ALA A 135 -39.63 -0.80 -27.97
CA ALA A 135 -40.78 -1.48 -27.34
C ALA A 135 -41.65 -0.51 -26.53
#